data_AF-A0AAE0GJE4-F1
#
_entry.id   AF-A0AAE0GJE4-F1
#
_cell.length_a   1.000
_cell.length_b   1.000
_cell.length_c   1.000
_cell.angle_alpha   90.00
_cell.angle_beta   90.00
_cell.angle_gamma   90.00
#
_symmetry.space_group_name_H-M   'P 1'
#
loop_
_entity.id
_entity.type
_entity.pdbx_description
1 polymer ?
#
loop_
_entity_poly.entity_id
_entity_poly.type
_entity_poly.pdbx_seq_one_letter_code
_entity_poly.pdbx_strand_id
1 'polypeptide(L)'
;MWTDSETHTAFAAVTQTTCVDPDDLISDTAELFLRSEVADFDVFPLTEKTGDNIRVWFKGVLTRAMIPFSAVSGVTPDGAADGQCGLSQIAEISEKVDTCILHQLQRAVLYSIGIAGAKSRNEGARHLLKKHNRVVMLSRQSLAFGKSIRNSQSSAGVPAASIMNLERTATTRWGNQYVQLQKNCTLRLGINSSLQAYKQDNRQNREAIVETNESEEGSKVGTAVAAADIGLDLMDWDKSR
;
A
#
# COMPACT_ATOMS: atom_id res chain seq x y z
N MET A 1 12.68 2.20 10.28
CA MET A 1 13.09 1.53 9.02
C MET A 1 11.92 1.58 8.08
N TRP A 2 12.16 1.96 6.83
CA TRP A 2 11.13 2.17 5.82
C TRP A 2 11.60 1.65 4.47
N THR A 3 10.65 1.34 3.60
CA THR A 3 10.93 1.00 2.21
C THR A 3 10.33 2.06 1.29
N ASP A 4 11.17 2.64 0.44
CA ASP A 4 10.72 3.60 -0.57
C ASP A 4 9.75 2.93 -1.56
N SER A 5 8.68 3.63 -1.90
CA SER A 5 7.60 3.07 -2.71
C SER A 5 7.92 2.92 -4.19
N GLU A 6 8.85 3.72 -4.71
CA GLU A 6 9.20 3.75 -6.13
C GLU A 6 10.40 2.86 -6.45
N THR A 7 11.45 2.98 -5.65
CA THR A 7 12.73 2.29 -5.83
C THR A 7 12.79 0.95 -5.09
N HIS A 8 11.85 0.69 -4.16
CA HIS A 8 11.88 -0.46 -3.26
C HIS A 8 13.16 -0.57 -2.42
N THR A 9 13.82 0.57 -2.22
CA THR A 9 15.03 0.70 -1.40
C THR A 9 14.61 0.74 0.06
N ALA A 10 15.17 -0.14 0.89
CA ALA A 10 14.98 -0.08 2.34
C ALA A 10 16.01 0.87 2.96
N PHE A 11 15.63 1.61 3.99
CA PHE A 11 16.51 2.54 4.69
C PHE A 11 16.16 2.63 6.19
N ALA A 12 17.14 3.01 6.98
CA ALA A 12 17.00 3.29 8.40
C ALA A 12 17.48 4.72 8.64
N ALA A 13 16.73 5.43 9.47
CA ALA A 13 17.14 6.70 10.02
C ALA A 13 17.20 6.54 11.53
N VAL A 14 18.26 7.04 12.13
CA VAL A 14 18.35 7.24 13.55
C VAL A 14 17.93 8.68 13.81
N THR A 15 16.89 8.86 14.61
CA THR A 15 16.45 10.18 15.04
C THR A 15 16.83 10.37 16.50
N GLN A 16 17.41 11.52 16.80
CA GLN A 16 17.67 11.94 18.17
C GLN A 16 16.68 13.04 18.53
N THR A 17 16.01 12.88 19.67
CA THR A 17 15.16 13.91 20.25
C THR A 17 15.79 14.36 21.56
N THR A 18 16.09 15.65 21.66
CA THR A 18 16.61 16.28 22.87
C THR A 18 15.61 17.29 23.41
N CYS A 19 15.56 17.42 24.73
CA CYS A 19 14.95 18.57 25.37
C CYS A 19 15.96 19.72 25.30
N VAL A 20 15.51 20.88 24.84
CA VAL A 20 16.31 22.10 24.80
C VAL A 20 15.70 23.04 25.82
N ASP A 21 16.47 23.42 26.83
CA ASP A 21 16.08 24.53 27.69
C ASP A 21 16.15 25.81 26.87
N PRO A 22 15.13 26.69 26.92
CA PRO A 22 15.17 27.94 26.20
C PRO A 22 16.19 28.86 26.88
N ASP A 23 17.43 28.80 26.43
CA ASP A 23 18.54 29.60 26.99
C ASP A 23 18.37 31.13 26.80
N ASP A 24 17.30 31.61 26.15
CA ASP A 24 17.15 33.05 25.82
C ASP A 24 15.71 33.60 25.81
N LEU A 25 14.70 32.91 26.37
CA LEU A 25 13.34 33.46 26.44
C LEU A 25 12.91 33.68 27.89
N ILE A 26 12.92 34.97 28.27
CA ILE A 26 12.21 35.55 29.41
C ILE A 26 10.72 35.21 29.27
N SER A 27 10.33 34.02 29.68
CA SER A 27 8.93 33.60 29.73
C SER A 27 8.71 32.74 30.96
N ASP A 28 7.86 33.20 31.88
CA ASP A 28 7.43 32.50 33.10
C ASP A 28 6.57 31.24 32.80
N THR A 29 6.58 30.75 31.57
CA THR A 29 5.88 29.54 31.14
C THR A 29 6.88 28.39 31.03
N ALA A 30 6.75 27.39 31.90
CA ALA A 30 7.52 26.16 31.86
C ALA A 30 7.13 25.31 30.63
N GLU A 31 7.55 25.73 29.44
CA GLU A 31 7.35 25.00 28.20
C GLU A 31 8.61 24.18 27.88
N LEU A 32 8.42 22.86 27.74
CA LEU A 32 9.47 21.94 27.31
C LEU A 32 9.60 22.00 25.78
N PHE A 33 10.75 22.46 25.27
CA PHE A 33 11.04 22.43 23.85
C PHE A 33 11.72 21.13 23.47
N LEU A 34 11.10 20.37 22.57
CA LEU A 34 11.69 19.17 21.99
C LEU A 34 12.29 19.51 20.64
N ARG A 35 13.61 19.34 20.51
CA ARG A 35 14.29 19.35 19.21
C ARG A 35 14.46 17.91 18.75
N SER A 36 13.97 17.60 17.55
CA SER A 36 14.19 16.30 16.92
C SER A 36 14.99 16.49 15.63
N GLU A 37 16.02 15.68 15.46
CA GLU A 37 16.87 15.70 14.26
C GLU A 37 17.23 14.29 13.80
N VAL A 38 17.57 14.17 12.51
CA VAL A 38 18.09 12.92 11.95
C VAL A 38 19.58 12.88 12.28
N ALA A 39 19.97 12.00 13.20
CA ALA A 39 21.34 11.83 13.66
C ALA A 39 22.16 10.97 12.68
N ASP A 40 21.53 9.98 12.06
CA ASP A 40 22.17 9.14 11.03
C ASP A 40 21.12 8.61 10.04
N PHE A 41 21.57 8.31 8.82
CA PHE A 41 20.76 7.72 7.77
C PHE A 41 21.59 6.70 7.00
N ASP A 42 21.06 5.49 6.86
CA ASP A 42 21.69 4.45 6.06
C ASP A 42 20.70 3.75 5.14
N VAL A 43 21.23 3.34 3.98
CA VAL A 43 20.49 2.61 2.96
C VAL A 43 20.82 1.13 3.11
N PHE A 44 19.80 0.28 3.07
CA PHE A 44 19.98 -1.15 3.12
C PHE A 44 20.74 -1.63 1.87
N PRO A 45 21.94 -2.22 2.03
CA PRO A 45 22.85 -2.42 0.90
C PRO A 45 22.60 -3.73 0.14
N LEU A 46 21.75 -4.62 0.67
CA LEU A 46 21.55 -5.96 0.13
C LEU A 46 20.30 -6.06 -0.73
N THR A 47 20.38 -6.86 -1.80
CA THR A 47 19.24 -7.17 -2.67
C THR A 47 18.20 -8.04 -1.95
N GLU A 48 18.66 -8.98 -1.13
CA GLU A 48 17.83 -9.88 -0.32
C GLU A 48 17.48 -9.25 1.03
N LYS A 49 16.18 -9.00 1.24
CA LYS A 49 15.64 -8.32 2.44
C LYS A 49 15.17 -9.33 3.51
N THR A 50 16.03 -10.27 3.88
CA THR A 50 15.73 -11.24 4.94
C THR A 50 15.86 -10.62 6.34
N GLY A 51 15.18 -11.18 7.33
CA GLY A 51 15.31 -10.75 8.73
C GLY A 51 16.76 -10.76 9.25
N ASP A 52 17.54 -11.79 8.92
CA ASP A 52 18.96 -11.88 9.30
C ASP A 52 19.80 -10.74 8.69
N ASN A 53 19.57 -10.43 7.41
CA ASN A 53 20.29 -9.35 6.73
C ASN A 53 19.93 -7.99 7.34
N ILE A 54 18.64 -7.77 7.64
CA ILE A 54 18.16 -6.55 8.32
C ILE A 54 18.79 -6.42 9.71
N ARG A 55 18.86 -7.52 10.47
CA ARG A 55 19.50 -7.56 11.80
C ARG A 55 20.97 -7.12 11.73
N VAL A 56 21.76 -7.74 10.86
CA VAL A 56 23.20 -7.46 10.72
C VAL A 56 23.41 -6.00 10.31
N TRP A 57 22.66 -5.55 9.32
CA TRP A 57 22.73 -4.18 8.84
C TRP A 57 22.38 -3.16 9.94
N PHE A 58 21.27 -3.34 10.65
CA PHE A 58 20.84 -2.42 11.70
C PHE A 58 21.85 -2.31 12.85
N LYS A 59 22.45 -3.43 13.26
CA LYS A 59 23.57 -3.41 14.23
C LYS A 59 24.75 -2.59 13.70
N GLY A 60 25.06 -2.74 12.41
CA GLY A 60 26.09 -1.97 11.72
C GLY A 60 25.84 -0.47 11.74
N VAL A 61 24.59 -0.03 11.52
CA VAL A 61 24.19 1.38 11.61
C VAL A 61 24.49 1.94 13.00
N LEU A 62 23.96 1.31 14.05
CA LEU A 62 24.18 1.79 15.43
C LEU A 62 25.67 1.79 15.82
N THR A 63 26.42 0.78 15.37
CA THR A 63 27.87 0.69 15.63
C THR A 63 28.62 1.85 14.98
N ARG A 64 28.32 2.18 13.71
CA ARG A 64 28.96 3.29 13.00
C ARG A 64 28.59 4.65 13.58
N ALA A 65 27.34 4.81 14.03
CA ALA A 65 26.88 6.00 14.72
C ALA A 65 27.42 6.09 16.17
N MET A 66 28.15 5.08 16.66
CA MET A 66 28.62 4.97 18.04
C MET A 66 27.48 5.03 19.08
N ILE A 67 26.30 4.52 18.72
CA ILE A 67 25.11 4.51 19.58
C ILE A 67 25.02 3.15 20.28
N PRO A 68 25.16 3.08 21.60
CA PRO A 68 24.98 1.83 22.32
C PRO A 68 23.50 1.43 22.29
N PHE A 69 23.21 0.13 22.19
CA PHE A 69 21.84 -0.39 22.20
C PHE A 69 21.03 0.04 23.43
N SER A 70 21.69 0.28 24.56
CA SER A 70 21.06 0.79 25.78
C SER A 70 20.48 2.20 25.63
N ALA A 71 21.08 3.05 24.78
CA ALA A 71 20.64 4.42 24.52
C ALA A 71 19.47 4.49 23.51
N VAL A 72 19.17 3.39 22.83
CA VAL A 72 18.00 3.31 21.94
C VAL A 72 16.74 3.26 22.80
N SER A 73 15.86 4.26 22.68
CA SER A 73 14.58 4.30 23.40
C SER A 73 13.47 3.50 22.70
N GLY A 74 13.56 3.34 21.38
CA GLY A 74 12.59 2.61 20.58
C GLY A 74 13.05 2.41 19.14
N VAL A 75 12.52 1.38 18.48
CA VAL A 75 12.74 1.14 17.04
C VAL A 75 11.39 0.90 16.38
N THR A 76 11.08 1.70 15.36
CA THR A 76 9.77 1.63 14.68
C THR A 76 9.87 1.19 13.22
N PRO A 77 9.93 -0.12 12.90
CA PRO A 77 9.78 -0.61 11.53
C PRO A 77 8.36 -0.45 10.97
N ASP A 78 8.21 -0.54 9.65
CA ASP A 78 6.94 -0.41 8.90
C ASP A 78 5.96 -1.60 9.06
N GLY A 79 6.28 -2.58 9.90
CA GLY A 79 5.43 -3.75 10.16
C GLY A 79 5.61 -4.90 9.16
N ALA A 80 6.55 -4.80 8.21
CA ALA A 80 6.94 -5.92 7.37
C ALA A 80 7.54 -7.06 8.22
N ALA A 81 7.19 -8.31 7.91
CA ALA A 81 7.52 -9.47 8.72
C ALA A 81 9.03 -9.68 8.89
N ASP A 82 9.82 -9.57 7.83
CA ASP A 82 11.28 -9.71 7.89
C ASP A 82 11.92 -8.63 8.77
N GLY A 83 11.45 -7.38 8.66
CA GLY A 83 11.93 -6.27 9.48
C GLY A 83 11.65 -6.47 10.96
N GLN A 84 10.42 -6.87 11.29
CA GLN A 84 10.01 -7.19 12.66
C GLN A 84 10.82 -8.37 13.21
N CYS A 85 10.92 -9.45 12.44
CA CYS A 85 11.66 -10.65 12.83
C CYS A 85 13.14 -10.34 13.08
N GLY A 86 13.81 -9.69 12.14
CA GLY A 86 15.23 -9.34 12.26
C GLY A 86 15.55 -8.48 13.48
N LEU A 87 14.72 -7.46 13.75
CA LEU A 87 14.90 -6.58 14.90
C LEU A 87 14.57 -7.28 16.23
N SER A 88 13.54 -8.14 16.26
CA SER A 88 13.18 -8.92 17.46
C SER A 88 14.28 -9.88 17.92
N GLN A 89 15.18 -10.28 17.02
CA GLN A 89 16.33 -11.14 17.33
C GLN A 89 17.51 -10.39 17.97
N ILE A 90 17.44 -9.06 18.10
CA ILE A 90 18.46 -8.27 18.80
C ILE A 90 18.00 -8.13 20.25
N ALA A 91 18.59 -8.92 21.14
CA ALA A 91 18.15 -9.06 22.53
C ALA A 91 17.99 -7.70 23.24
N GLU A 92 18.95 -6.79 23.06
CA GLU A 92 19.02 -5.50 23.75
C GLU A 92 17.95 -4.47 23.33
N ILE A 93 17.29 -4.68 22.18
CA ILE A 93 16.24 -3.77 21.67
C ILE A 93 14.92 -4.47 21.41
N SER A 94 14.85 -5.80 21.53
CA SER A 94 13.68 -6.61 21.16
C SER A 94 12.39 -6.12 21.81
N GLU A 95 12.44 -5.79 23.10
CA GLU A 95 11.31 -5.24 23.87
C GLU A 95 10.98 -3.77 23.53
N LYS A 96 11.83 -3.11 22.74
CA LYS A 96 11.70 -1.72 22.30
C LYS A 96 11.27 -1.61 20.82
N VAL A 97 11.02 -2.74 20.16
CA VAL A 97 10.54 -2.77 18.77
C VAL A 97 9.02 -2.65 18.78
N ASP A 98 8.49 -1.62 18.12
CA ASP A 98 7.06 -1.50 17.88
C ASP A 98 6.79 -1.11 16.42
N THR A 99 5.64 -1.45 15.88
CA THR A 99 5.31 -1.05 14.50
C THR A 99 5.07 0.45 14.43
N CYS A 100 5.60 1.11 13.39
CA CYS A 100 5.32 2.50 13.07
C CYS A 100 3.80 2.80 13.14
N ILE A 101 3.41 3.83 13.90
CA ILE A 101 2.00 4.19 14.10
C ILE A 101 1.27 4.50 12.79
N LEU A 102 1.95 5.10 11.81
CA LEU A 102 1.38 5.37 10.49
C LEU A 102 1.05 4.07 9.74
N HIS A 103 1.89 3.03 9.88
CA HIS A 103 1.62 1.72 9.32
C HIS A 103 0.50 1.00 10.09
N GLN A 104 0.42 1.16 11.41
CA GLN A 104 -0.72 0.66 12.19
C GLN A 104 -2.04 1.30 11.76
N LEU A 105 -2.06 2.62 11.53
CA LEU A 105 -3.24 3.33 11.01
C LEU A 105 -3.63 2.82 9.62
N GLN A 106 -2.67 2.64 8.72
CA GLN A 106 -2.94 2.05 7.40
C GLN A 106 -3.52 0.63 7.52
N ARG A 107 -2.96 -0.22 8.40
CA ARG A 107 -3.50 -1.56 8.66
C ARG A 107 -4.91 -1.50 9.22
N ALA A 108 -5.19 -0.60 10.16
CA ALA A 108 -6.53 -0.44 10.74
C ALA A 108 -7.59 -0.17 9.67
N VAL A 109 -7.26 0.63 8.64
CA VAL A 109 -8.15 0.83 7.49
C VAL A 109 -8.34 -0.48 6.72
N LEU A 110 -7.27 -1.24 6.43
CA LEU A 110 -7.37 -2.53 5.73
C LEU A 110 -8.23 -3.56 6.50
N TYR A 111 -8.15 -3.60 7.84
CA TYR A 111 -9.04 -4.42 8.67
C TYR A 111 -10.49 -3.93 8.58
N SER A 112 -10.71 -2.61 8.59
CA SER A 112 -12.05 -2.00 8.57
C SER A 112 -12.78 -2.21 7.24
N ILE A 113 -12.05 -2.21 6.12
CA ILE A 113 -12.61 -2.51 4.79
C ILE A 113 -12.64 -4.01 4.46
N GLY A 114 -12.19 -4.86 5.40
CA GLY A 114 -12.29 -6.31 5.27
C GLY A 114 -11.26 -6.97 4.35
N ILE A 115 -10.17 -6.28 4.00
CA ILE A 115 -9.08 -6.84 3.18
C ILE A 115 -8.00 -7.50 4.04
N ALA A 116 -7.86 -7.10 5.30
CA ALA A 116 -6.93 -7.69 6.25
C ALA A 116 -7.62 -8.38 7.42
N GLY A 117 -6.92 -9.36 8.02
CA GLY A 117 -7.38 -10.14 9.17
C GLY A 117 -7.97 -11.50 8.77
N ALA A 118 -8.02 -12.42 9.74
CA ALA A 118 -8.47 -13.79 9.51
C ALA A 118 -9.96 -13.90 9.10
N LYS A 119 -10.78 -12.92 9.49
CA LYS A 119 -12.18 -12.80 9.07
C LYS A 119 -12.45 -11.34 8.70
N SER A 120 -13.01 -11.13 7.51
CA SER A 120 -13.45 -9.80 7.08
C SER A 120 -14.61 -9.34 7.96
N ARG A 121 -14.48 -8.14 8.51
CA ARG A 121 -15.55 -7.49 9.29
C ARG A 121 -16.46 -6.63 8.41
N ASN A 122 -16.18 -6.54 7.11
CA ASN A 122 -16.91 -5.71 6.15
C ASN A 122 -16.93 -6.37 4.76
N GLU A 123 -17.71 -7.45 4.63
CA GLU A 123 -17.82 -8.20 3.37
C GLU A 123 -18.40 -7.36 2.23
N GLY A 124 -19.26 -6.37 2.54
CA GLY A 124 -19.82 -5.45 1.55
C GLY A 124 -18.73 -4.61 0.87
N ALA A 125 -17.88 -3.94 1.66
CA ALA A 125 -16.76 -3.17 1.12
C ALA A 125 -15.78 -4.06 0.37
N ARG A 126 -15.42 -5.22 0.93
CA ARG A 126 -14.53 -6.20 0.27
C ARG A 126 -15.07 -6.63 -1.09
N HIS A 127 -16.37 -6.95 -1.20
CA HIS A 127 -17.00 -7.35 -2.46
C HIS A 127 -16.97 -6.22 -3.49
N LEU A 128 -17.24 -4.98 -3.06
CA LEU A 128 -17.18 -3.80 -3.93
C LEU A 128 -15.75 -3.56 -4.45
N LEU A 129 -14.74 -3.68 -3.58
CA LEU A 129 -13.33 -3.57 -3.95
C LEU A 129 -12.93 -4.66 -4.95
N LYS A 130 -13.43 -5.90 -4.79
CA LYS A 130 -13.24 -6.97 -5.79
C LYS A 130 -13.79 -6.59 -7.15
N LYS A 131 -15.01 -6.04 -7.24
CA LYS A 131 -15.59 -5.58 -8.51
C LYS A 131 -14.72 -4.51 -9.19
N HIS A 132 -14.22 -3.54 -8.42
CA HIS A 132 -13.27 -2.54 -8.92
C HIS A 132 -11.96 -3.16 -9.41
N ASN A 133 -11.41 -4.15 -8.70
CA ASN A 133 -10.20 -4.85 -9.11
C ASN A 133 -10.40 -5.62 -10.42
N ARG A 134 -11.54 -6.30 -10.59
CA ARG A 134 -11.86 -7.04 -11.82
C ARG A 134 -11.83 -6.15 -13.08
N VAL A 135 -12.30 -4.90 -12.99
CA VAL A 135 -12.20 -3.92 -14.08
C VAL A 135 -10.75 -3.60 -14.43
N VAL A 136 -9.91 -3.38 -13.41
CA VAL A 136 -8.47 -3.13 -13.59
C VAL A 136 -7.80 -4.34 -14.22
N MET A 137 -8.06 -5.55 -13.70
CA MET A 137 -7.53 -6.80 -14.24
C MET A 137 -7.88 -6.97 -15.71
N LEU A 138 -9.14 -6.74 -16.08
CA LEU A 138 -9.58 -6.80 -17.46
C LEU A 138 -8.81 -5.82 -18.34
N SER A 139 -8.57 -4.58 -17.88
CA SER A 139 -7.78 -3.60 -18.66
C SER A 139 -6.33 -3.99 -18.89
N ARG A 140 -5.78 -4.85 -18.03
CA ARG A 140 -4.42 -5.36 -18.17
C ARG A 140 -4.35 -6.61 -19.04
N GLN A 141 -5.37 -7.46 -18.98
CA GLN A 141 -5.46 -8.70 -19.74
C GLN A 141 -6.03 -8.48 -21.15
N SER A 142 -6.79 -7.41 -21.36
CA SER A 142 -7.35 -7.01 -22.65
C SER A 142 -6.88 -5.61 -23.06
N LEU A 143 -5.90 -5.57 -23.98
CA LEU A 143 -5.41 -4.33 -24.59
C LEU A 143 -6.53 -3.54 -25.27
N ALA A 144 -7.48 -4.25 -25.90
CA ALA A 144 -8.64 -3.64 -26.56
C ALA A 144 -9.54 -2.90 -25.57
N PHE A 145 -9.82 -3.51 -24.40
CA PHE A 145 -10.62 -2.88 -23.36
C PHE A 145 -9.91 -1.62 -22.80
N GLY A 146 -8.63 -1.73 -22.46
CA GLY A 146 -7.85 -0.57 -21.98
C GLY A 146 -7.71 0.55 -23.02
N LYS A 147 -7.68 0.22 -24.31
CA LYS A 147 -7.71 1.20 -25.42
C LYS A 147 -9.08 1.85 -25.56
N SER A 148 -10.16 1.09 -25.41
CA SER A 148 -11.53 1.60 -25.48
C SER A 148 -11.79 2.71 -24.44
N ILE A 149 -11.34 2.53 -23.20
CA ILE A 149 -11.47 3.56 -22.15
C ILE A 149 -10.70 4.84 -22.52
N ARG A 150 -9.49 4.71 -23.08
CA ARG A 150 -8.69 5.86 -23.54
C ARG A 150 -9.35 6.58 -24.70
N ASN A 151 -9.85 5.83 -25.68
CA ASN A 151 -10.59 6.40 -26.81
C ASN A 151 -11.84 7.15 -26.35
N SER A 152 -12.58 6.62 -25.36
CA SER A 152 -13.74 7.30 -24.79
C SER A 152 -13.37 8.66 -24.16
N GLN A 153 -12.19 8.77 -23.53
CA GLN A 153 -11.71 10.05 -23.00
C GLN A 153 -11.34 11.02 -24.13
N SER A 154 -10.61 10.54 -25.15
CA SER A 154 -10.26 11.36 -26.32
C SER A 154 -11.49 11.87 -27.06
N SER A 155 -12.51 11.03 -27.25
CA SER A 155 -13.79 11.41 -27.87
C SER A 155 -14.58 12.41 -27.04
N ALA A 156 -14.37 12.44 -25.71
CA ALA A 156 -14.93 13.45 -24.82
C ALA A 156 -14.10 14.76 -24.78
N GLY A 157 -13.06 14.88 -25.60
CA GLY A 157 -12.23 16.09 -25.70
C GLY A 157 -11.12 16.18 -24.65
N VAL A 158 -10.83 15.10 -23.90
CA VAL A 158 -9.71 15.10 -22.94
C VAL A 158 -8.38 15.22 -23.68
N PRO A 159 -7.54 16.22 -23.36
CA PRO A 159 -6.22 16.37 -23.99
C PRO A 159 -5.35 15.12 -23.79
N ALA A 160 -4.52 14.81 -24.79
CA ALA A 160 -3.68 13.60 -24.75
C ALA A 160 -2.79 13.51 -23.49
N ALA A 161 -2.28 14.65 -23.01
CA ALA A 161 -1.47 14.73 -21.80
C ALA A 161 -2.25 14.47 -20.48
N SER A 162 -3.58 14.54 -20.53
CA SER A 162 -4.48 14.39 -19.38
C SER A 162 -5.26 13.08 -19.40
N ILE A 163 -5.03 12.20 -20.39
CA ILE A 163 -5.67 10.90 -20.46
C ILE A 163 -5.22 10.05 -19.28
N MET A 164 -6.19 9.59 -18.49
CA MET A 164 -5.94 8.75 -17.33
C MET A 164 -5.98 7.27 -17.71
N ASN A 165 -5.06 6.51 -17.12
CA ASN A 165 -5.09 5.05 -17.11
C ASN A 165 -5.62 4.53 -15.77
N LEU A 166 -6.21 3.33 -15.78
CA LEU A 166 -6.59 2.65 -14.55
C LEU A 166 -5.34 2.31 -13.72
N GLU A 167 -5.45 2.44 -12.40
CA GLU A 167 -4.37 2.15 -11.47
C GLU A 167 -4.25 0.66 -11.22
N ARG A 168 -3.02 0.14 -11.10
CA ARG A 168 -2.81 -1.26 -10.74
C ARG A 168 -3.21 -1.46 -9.28
N THR A 169 -4.00 -2.49 -9.01
CA THR A 169 -4.33 -2.91 -7.64
C THR A 169 -3.11 -3.46 -6.90
N ALA A 170 -2.85 -2.91 -5.72
CA ALA A 170 -1.94 -3.42 -4.70
C ALA A 170 -2.76 -3.64 -3.42
N THR A 171 -3.11 -4.90 -3.16
CA THR A 171 -4.03 -5.33 -2.09
C THR A 171 -3.52 -5.02 -0.68
N THR A 172 -2.20 -5.00 -0.49
CA THR A 172 -1.58 -4.76 0.83
C THR A 172 -1.38 -3.28 1.16
N ARG A 173 -1.71 -2.36 0.25
CA ARG A 173 -1.41 -0.92 0.39
C ARG A 173 -2.68 -0.08 0.21
N TRP A 174 -3.22 0.42 1.32
CA TRP A 174 -4.44 1.26 1.33
C TRP A 174 -4.37 2.44 0.35
N GLY A 175 -3.27 3.19 0.33
CA GLY A 175 -3.15 4.38 -0.53
C GLY A 175 -3.33 4.05 -2.01
N ASN A 176 -2.86 2.88 -2.45
CA ASN A 176 -3.08 2.43 -3.83
C ASN A 176 -4.56 2.05 -4.08
N GLN A 177 -5.21 1.36 -3.14
CA GLN A 177 -6.65 1.05 -3.23
C GLN A 177 -7.47 2.33 -3.36
N TYR A 178 -7.18 3.34 -2.55
CA TYR A 178 -7.85 4.64 -2.61
C TYR A 178 -7.69 5.29 -3.99
N VAL A 179 -6.46 5.39 -4.50
CA VAL A 179 -6.18 5.97 -5.83
C VAL A 179 -6.87 5.18 -6.95
N GLN A 180 -6.87 3.85 -6.86
CA GLN A 180 -7.58 2.99 -7.80
C GLN A 180 -9.08 3.29 -7.82
N LEU A 181 -9.72 3.34 -6.65
CA LEU A 181 -11.15 3.62 -6.55
C LEU A 181 -11.47 5.00 -7.10
N GLN A 182 -10.68 6.00 -6.72
CA GLN A 182 -10.83 7.37 -7.21
C GLN A 182 -10.76 7.42 -8.74
N LYS A 183 -9.74 6.84 -9.36
CA LYS A 183 -9.61 6.81 -10.83
C LYS A 183 -10.75 6.05 -11.49
N ASN A 184 -11.16 4.91 -10.93
CA ASN A 184 -12.30 4.15 -11.44
C ASN A 184 -13.59 4.97 -11.40
N CYS A 185 -13.85 5.70 -10.31
CA CYS A 185 -15.03 6.55 -10.18
C CYS A 185 -15.00 7.73 -11.15
N THR A 186 -13.83 8.37 -11.32
CA THR A 186 -13.64 9.43 -12.32
C THR A 186 -13.88 8.91 -13.74
N LEU A 187 -13.44 7.70 -14.05
CA LEU A 187 -13.57 7.07 -15.36
C LEU A 187 -14.87 6.26 -15.54
N ARG A 188 -15.83 6.33 -14.59
CA ARG A 188 -17.07 5.53 -14.56
C ARG A 188 -17.77 5.45 -15.91
N LEU A 189 -17.94 6.59 -16.59
CA LEU A 189 -18.66 6.64 -17.86
C LEU A 189 -17.93 5.88 -18.98
N GLY A 190 -16.61 6.08 -19.10
CA GLY A 190 -15.78 5.36 -20.07
C GLY A 190 -15.65 3.87 -19.74
N ILE A 191 -15.53 3.52 -18.45
CA ILE A 191 -15.51 2.12 -18.00
C ILE A 191 -16.82 1.42 -18.36
N ASN A 192 -17.96 2.02 -18.03
CA ASN A 192 -19.27 1.39 -18.25
C ASN A 192 -19.55 1.17 -19.74
N SER A 193 -19.25 2.16 -20.59
CA SER A 193 -19.45 2.02 -22.04
C SER A 193 -18.52 0.96 -22.64
N SER A 194 -17.23 0.99 -22.31
CA SER A 194 -16.26 -0.03 -22.76
C SER A 194 -16.62 -1.42 -22.25
N LEU A 195 -17.16 -1.54 -21.04
CA LEU A 195 -17.49 -2.83 -20.44
C LEU A 195 -18.76 -3.42 -21.04
N GLN A 196 -19.77 -2.60 -21.34
CA GLN A 196 -20.96 -3.06 -22.05
C GLN A 196 -20.60 -3.62 -23.43
N ALA A 197 -19.76 -2.91 -24.19
CA ALA A 197 -19.26 -3.39 -25.48
C ALA A 197 -18.48 -4.71 -25.32
N TYR A 198 -17.52 -4.76 -24.39
CA TYR A 198 -16.76 -5.99 -24.12
C TYR A 198 -17.65 -7.18 -23.76
N LYS A 199 -18.65 -6.98 -22.89
CA LYS A 199 -19.60 -8.03 -22.49
C LYS A 199 -20.45 -8.51 -23.66
N GLN A 200 -20.84 -7.63 -24.58
CA GLN A 200 -21.58 -8.00 -25.79
C GLN A 200 -20.72 -8.89 -26.70
N ASP A 201 -19.46 -8.50 -26.93
CA ASP A 201 -18.52 -9.23 -27.77
C ASP A 201 -18.09 -10.58 -27.15
N ASN A 202 -18.16 -10.68 -25.81
CA ASN A 202 -17.64 -11.82 -25.04
C ASN A 202 -18.72 -12.52 -24.20
N ARG A 203 -20.00 -12.50 -24.62
CA ARG A 203 -21.13 -13.02 -23.82
C ARG A 203 -20.95 -14.47 -23.33
N GLN A 204 -20.27 -15.31 -24.11
CA GLN A 204 -20.04 -16.72 -23.77
C GLN A 204 -18.70 -16.96 -23.09
N ASN A 205 -17.86 -15.94 -22.92
CA ASN A 205 -16.55 -16.09 -22.31
C ASN A 205 -16.68 -16.25 -20.79
N ARG A 206 -16.44 -17.47 -20.31
CA ARG A 206 -16.45 -17.83 -18.88
C ARG A 206 -15.11 -17.57 -18.18
N GLU A 207 -14.08 -17.22 -18.93
CA GLU A 207 -12.71 -17.01 -18.45
C GLU A 207 -12.18 -15.66 -18.94
N ALA A 208 -12.99 -14.61 -18.76
CA ALA A 208 -12.64 -13.27 -19.21
C ALA A 208 -11.46 -12.67 -18.43
N ILE A 209 -11.35 -13.03 -17.14
CA ILE A 209 -10.18 -12.77 -16.30
C ILE A 209 -9.95 -13.94 -15.34
N VAL A 210 -8.75 -14.00 -14.78
CA VAL A 210 -8.37 -14.97 -13.73
C VAL A 210 -7.97 -14.22 -12.46
N GLU A 211 -8.78 -14.32 -11.39
CA GLU A 211 -8.52 -13.71 -10.08
C GLU A 211 -7.68 -14.60 -9.17
N THR A 212 -6.82 -14.02 -8.32
CA THR A 212 -6.03 -14.81 -7.37
C THR A 212 -6.93 -15.47 -6.34
N ASN A 213 -6.71 -16.76 -6.05
CA ASN A 213 -7.53 -17.49 -5.09
C ASN A 213 -7.17 -17.09 -3.65
N GLU A 214 -8.11 -16.46 -2.95
CA GLU A 214 -7.86 -15.93 -1.59
C GLU A 214 -7.81 -17.03 -0.51
N SER A 215 -8.36 -18.21 -0.78
CA SER A 215 -8.36 -19.35 0.15
C SER A 215 -7.09 -20.19 0.09
N GLU A 216 -6.22 -19.97 -0.89
CA GLU A 216 -4.99 -20.73 -1.10
C GLU A 216 -3.81 -19.76 -1.29
N GLU A 217 -3.33 -19.15 -0.20
CA GLU A 217 -2.07 -18.41 -0.21
C GLU A 217 -0.94 -19.34 -0.71
N GLY A 218 -0.46 -19.11 -1.93
CA GLY A 218 0.60 -19.88 -2.58
C GLY A 218 0.18 -20.74 -3.78
N SER A 219 -1.12 -20.92 -4.03
CA SER A 219 -1.61 -21.61 -5.22
C SER A 219 -1.55 -20.68 -6.44
N LYS A 220 -0.85 -21.12 -7.50
CA LYS A 220 -0.78 -20.39 -8.78
C LYS A 220 -2.06 -20.52 -9.62
N VAL A 221 -3.03 -21.32 -9.17
CA VAL A 221 -4.29 -21.55 -9.88
C VAL A 221 -5.29 -20.48 -9.45
N GLY A 222 -5.46 -19.46 -10.28
CA GLY A 222 -6.48 -18.44 -10.05
C GLY A 222 -7.89 -18.94 -10.39
N THR A 223 -8.90 -18.21 -9.94
CA THR A 223 -10.31 -18.47 -10.22
C THR A 223 -10.73 -17.73 -11.49
N ALA A 224 -11.26 -18.45 -12.48
CA ALA A 224 -11.79 -17.83 -13.67
C ALA A 224 -13.08 -17.04 -13.36
N VAL A 225 -13.21 -15.85 -13.95
CA VAL A 225 -14.38 -14.99 -13.83
C VAL A 225 -14.96 -14.75 -15.21
N ALA A 226 -16.27 -14.98 -15.36
CA ALA A 226 -16.97 -14.79 -16.62
C ALA A 226 -17.12 -13.29 -16.96
N ALA A 227 -17.18 -12.97 -18.26
CA ALA A 227 -17.38 -11.60 -18.71
C ALA A 227 -18.62 -10.94 -18.11
N ALA A 228 -19.69 -11.72 -17.90
CA ALA A 228 -20.94 -11.25 -17.31
C ALA A 228 -20.77 -10.70 -15.87
N ASP A 229 -19.82 -11.26 -15.11
CA ASP A 229 -19.60 -10.98 -13.68
C ASP A 229 -18.58 -9.87 -13.42
N ILE A 230 -18.00 -9.29 -14.48
CA ILE A 230 -17.08 -8.15 -14.38
C ILE A 230 -17.87 -6.85 -14.30
N GLY A 231 -17.43 -5.91 -13.48
CA GLY A 231 -17.96 -4.55 -13.42
C GLY A 231 -18.82 -4.25 -12.20
N LEU A 232 -19.38 -3.04 -12.23
CA LEU A 232 -20.17 -2.46 -11.15
C LEU A 232 -21.53 -2.06 -11.72
N ASP A 233 -22.59 -2.38 -10.99
CA ASP A 233 -23.92 -1.86 -11.29
C ASP A 233 -24.08 -0.42 -10.76
N LEU A 234 -25.25 0.20 -11.01
CA LEU A 234 -25.50 1.58 -10.56
C LEU A 234 -25.40 1.72 -9.04
N MET A 235 -25.89 0.74 -8.28
CA MET A 235 -25.87 0.74 -6.82
C MET A 235 -24.45 0.58 -6.28
N ASP A 236 -23.65 -0.27 -6.91
CA ASP A 236 -22.23 -0.43 -6.58
C ASP A 236 -21.49 0.90 -6.78
N TRP A 237 -21.69 1.56 -7.92
CA TRP A 237 -21.03 2.83 -8.20
C TRP A 237 -21.40 3.94 -7.21
N ASP A 238 -22.64 3.95 -6.73
CA ASP A 238 -23.09 4.95 -5.77
C ASP A 238 -22.55 4.67 -4.37
N LYS A 239 -22.31 3.39 -4.02
CA LYS A 239 -21.60 2.98 -2.79
C LYS A 239 -20.09 3.24 -2.84
N SER A 240 -19.52 3.47 -4.02
CA SER A 240 -18.08 3.75 -4.20
C SER A 240 -17.70 5.23 -4.06
N ARG A 241 -18.68 6.12 -3.89
CA ARG A 241 -18.51 7.58 -3.72
C ARG A 241 -18.49 7.96 -2.26
#